data_AF-A0A5C1QHP1-F1
#
_entry.id   AF-A0A5C1QHP1-F1
#
_cell.length_a   1.000
_cell.length_b   1.000
_cell.length_c   1.000
_cell.angle_alpha   90.00
_cell.angle_beta   90.00
_cell.angle_gamma   90.00
#
_symmetry.space_group_name_H-M   'P 1'
#
loop_
_entity.id
_entity.type
_entity.pdbx_description
1 polymer ?
#
loop_
_entity_poly.entity_id
_entity_poly.type
_entity_poly.pdbx_seq_one_letter_code
_entity_poly.pdbx_strand_id
1 'polypeptide(L)'
;MSPTKSNHITDLIEGVDYILEGGSCRVGIESTIISLVGTPTILRKGRITKEEIESVIGSVTVNINSSSKPEAPGMLEKHYAPTTKLEIYDNNKEYSGNIAFIAFGDNTPNIKLSSVVNLSEDSDYIEAGENLYSALRDLDKENFDLILTSYIPEISIGQAINDKLKRASA
;
A
#
# COMPACT_ATOMS: atom_id res chain seq x y z
N MET A 1 2.17 -3.18 -9.06
CA MET A 1 1.37 -3.50 -7.85
C MET A 1 1.55 -4.97 -7.47
N SER A 2 1.68 -5.30 -6.19
CA SER A 2 1.95 -6.68 -5.73
C SER A 2 0.70 -7.58 -5.75
N PRO A 3 0.85 -8.90 -5.98
CA PRO A 3 -0.24 -9.87 -5.90
C PRO A 3 -0.49 -10.34 -4.46
N THR A 4 -1.73 -10.30 -4.02
CA THR A 4 -2.21 -10.76 -2.69
C THR A 4 -3.13 -11.98 -2.73
N LYS A 5 -3.46 -12.47 -3.93
CA LYS A 5 -4.31 -13.64 -4.20
C LYS A 5 -3.79 -14.33 -5.45
N SER A 6 -4.06 -15.62 -5.62
CA SER A 6 -3.55 -16.40 -6.75
C SER A 6 -4.05 -15.89 -8.11
N ASN A 7 -5.29 -15.40 -8.20
CA ASN A 7 -5.81 -14.75 -9.41
C ASN A 7 -5.11 -13.42 -9.76
N HIS A 8 -4.42 -12.77 -8.81
CA HIS A 8 -3.62 -11.59 -9.14
C HIS A 8 -2.35 -11.97 -9.91
N ILE A 9 -1.87 -13.22 -9.78
CA ILE A 9 -0.68 -13.72 -10.48
C ILE A 9 -0.94 -13.85 -11.98
N THR A 10 -2.12 -14.38 -12.36
CA THR A 10 -2.49 -14.54 -13.77
C THR A 10 -2.57 -13.20 -14.51
N ASP A 11 -2.91 -12.12 -13.81
CA ASP A 11 -2.93 -10.76 -14.37
C ASP A 11 -1.52 -10.15 -14.54
N LEU A 12 -0.50 -10.72 -13.88
CA LEU A 12 0.85 -10.17 -13.79
C LEU A 12 1.89 -10.94 -14.62
N ILE A 13 1.77 -12.27 -14.67
CA ILE A 13 2.78 -13.15 -15.24
C ILE A 13 2.09 -14.16 -16.16
N GLU A 14 2.35 -14.02 -17.46
CA GLU A 14 1.96 -15.03 -18.45
C GLU A 14 2.94 -16.20 -18.43
N GLY A 15 2.45 -17.40 -18.78
CA GLY A 15 3.31 -18.55 -19.01
C GLY A 15 3.93 -19.20 -17.76
N VAL A 16 3.31 -19.02 -16.58
CA VAL A 16 3.69 -19.77 -15.38
C VAL A 16 3.24 -21.23 -15.48
N ASP A 17 4.14 -22.18 -15.22
CA ASP A 17 3.81 -23.62 -15.26
C ASP A 17 2.80 -24.02 -14.18
N TYR A 18 2.86 -23.38 -13.01
CA TYR A 18 2.02 -23.67 -11.85
C TYR A 18 1.69 -22.42 -11.05
N ILE A 19 0.47 -22.38 -10.50
CA ILE A 19 0.04 -21.43 -9.47
C ILE A 19 -0.46 -22.24 -8.28
N LEU A 20 0.07 -21.94 -7.09
CA LEU A 20 -0.40 -22.55 -5.85
C LEU A 20 -1.55 -21.72 -5.28
N GLU A 21 -2.71 -22.35 -5.10
CA GLU A 21 -3.88 -21.74 -4.47
C GLU A 21 -3.75 -21.77 -2.95
N GLY A 22 -3.52 -20.59 -2.36
CA GLY A 22 -3.34 -20.41 -0.91
C GLY A 22 -4.36 -19.48 -0.26
N GLY A 23 -5.36 -19.00 -1.02
CA GLY A 23 -6.27 -17.94 -0.59
C GLY A 23 -5.60 -16.56 -0.55
N SER A 24 -6.20 -15.63 0.20
CA SER A 24 -5.69 -14.26 0.35
C SER A 24 -4.50 -14.19 1.31
N CYS A 25 -3.53 -13.33 1.02
CA CYS A 25 -2.43 -13.03 1.93
C CYS A 25 -2.93 -12.35 3.23
N ARG A 26 -2.64 -12.96 4.38
CA ARG A 26 -3.01 -12.51 5.74
C ARG A 26 -2.33 -11.22 6.25
N VAL A 27 -1.67 -10.49 5.36
CA VAL A 27 -0.95 -9.25 5.69
C VAL A 27 -1.11 -8.26 4.56
N GLY A 28 -1.16 -8.76 3.32
CA GLY A 28 -1.41 -8.00 2.09
C GLY A 28 -0.34 -6.99 1.68
N ILE A 29 0.60 -6.65 2.56
CA ILE A 29 1.76 -5.79 2.25
C ILE A 29 3.08 -6.53 2.37
N GLU A 30 4.12 -6.00 1.74
CA GLU A 30 5.44 -6.63 1.73
C GLU A 30 6.13 -6.62 3.10
N SER A 31 7.16 -7.45 3.24
CA SER A 31 7.98 -7.53 4.45
C SER A 31 8.77 -6.24 4.72
N THR A 32 9.00 -5.99 6.02
CA THR A 32 9.98 -5.01 6.49
C THR A 32 11.38 -5.49 6.10
N ILE A 33 12.20 -4.59 5.56
CA ILE A 33 13.60 -4.88 5.22
C ILE A 33 14.49 -4.06 6.14
N ILE A 34 15.41 -4.74 6.83
CA ILE A 34 16.42 -4.14 7.70
C ILE A 34 17.81 -4.51 7.20
N SER A 35 18.67 -3.52 7.02
CA SER A 35 20.11 -3.71 6.87
C SER A 35 20.74 -3.83 8.24
N LEU A 36 21.59 -4.83 8.42
CA LEU A 36 22.44 -5.00 9.60
C LEU A 36 23.91 -4.65 9.31
N VAL A 37 24.18 -4.04 8.16
CA VAL A 37 25.52 -3.55 7.82
C VAL A 37 25.76 -2.23 8.54
N GLY A 38 26.63 -2.23 9.54
CA GLY A 38 26.88 -1.05 10.37
C GLY A 38 25.71 -0.81 11.32
N THR A 39 25.17 0.42 11.35
CA THR A 39 24.01 0.76 12.17
C THR A 39 22.75 0.11 11.58
N PRO A 40 21.99 -0.68 12.37
CA PRO A 40 20.75 -1.27 11.90
C PRO A 40 19.81 -0.23 11.30
N THR A 41 19.43 -0.43 10.03
CA THR A 41 18.70 0.57 9.24
C THR A 41 17.49 -0.08 8.55
N ILE A 42 16.29 0.44 8.79
CA ILE A 42 15.08 0.03 8.05
C ILE A 42 15.12 0.64 6.65
N LEU A 43 15.17 -0.23 5.64
CA LEU A 43 15.21 0.11 4.22
C LEU A 43 13.80 0.12 3.59
N ARG A 44 12.89 -0.70 4.12
CA ARG A 44 11.49 -0.78 3.66
C ARG A 44 10.56 -1.04 4.83
N LYS A 45 9.50 -0.25 4.95
CA LYS A 45 8.42 -0.47 5.91
C LYS A 45 7.51 -1.61 5.43
N GLY A 46 7.16 -2.50 6.35
CA GLY A 46 6.25 -3.62 6.15
C GLY A 46 5.52 -3.97 7.44
N ARG A 47 5.14 -5.24 7.61
CA ARG A 47 4.37 -5.73 8.77
C ARG A 47 5.07 -5.55 10.12
N ILE A 48 6.38 -5.72 10.15
CA ILE A 48 7.15 -5.60 11.40
C ILE A 48 7.48 -4.13 11.58
N THR A 49 6.95 -3.52 12.63
CA THR A 49 7.11 -2.08 12.86
C THR A 49 8.50 -1.75 13.40
N LYS A 50 8.84 -0.46 13.36
CA LYS A 50 10.10 0.03 13.94
C LYS A 50 10.15 -0.29 15.44
N GLU A 51 9.04 -0.09 16.14
CA GLU A 51 8.91 -0.30 17.58
C GLU A 51 9.08 -1.78 17.95
N GLU A 52 8.51 -2.70 17.15
CA GLU A 52 8.72 -4.14 17.31
C GLU A 52 10.22 -4.50 17.17
N ILE A 53 10.92 -3.92 16.19
CA ILE A 53 12.35 -4.14 15.99
C ILE A 53 13.16 -3.56 17.16
N GLU A 54 12.90 -2.32 17.54
CA GLU A 54 13.65 -1.62 18.60
C GLU A 54 13.50 -2.30 19.96
N SER A 55 12.37 -2.96 20.20
CA SER A 55 12.16 -3.75 21.43
C SER A 55 13.11 -4.95 21.57
N VAL A 56 13.69 -5.43 20.47
CA VAL A 56 14.56 -6.62 20.44
C VAL A 56 16.03 -6.23 20.32
N ILE A 57 16.37 -5.32 19.40
CA ILE A 57 17.77 -5.02 19.06
C ILE A 57 18.23 -3.61 19.48
N GLY A 58 17.34 -2.82 20.09
CA GLY A 58 17.59 -1.42 20.41
C GLY A 58 17.41 -0.50 19.20
N SER A 59 17.87 0.75 19.34
CA SER A 59 17.61 1.84 18.38
C SER A 59 18.01 1.48 16.94
N VAL A 60 17.12 1.81 15.99
CA VAL A 60 17.36 1.63 14.55
C VAL A 60 17.12 2.93 13.79
N THR A 61 17.87 3.13 12.72
CA THR A 61 17.65 4.25 11.78
C THR A 61 16.64 3.86 10.71
N VAL A 62 16.06 4.85 10.05
CA VAL A 62 15.11 4.65 8.95
C VAL A 62 15.65 5.38 7.73
N ASN A 63 15.91 4.65 6.65
CA ASN A 63 16.35 5.20 5.37
C ASN A 63 15.50 4.64 4.23
N ILE A 64 14.46 5.38 3.87
CA ILE A 64 13.46 4.97 2.87
C ILE A 64 13.74 5.62 1.49
N ASN A 65 14.87 6.32 1.36
CA ASN A 65 15.18 7.10 0.17
C ASN A 65 15.30 6.23 -1.07
N SER A 66 14.44 6.51 -2.05
CA SER A 66 14.47 6.00 -3.42
C SER A 66 15.65 6.61 -4.19
N SER A 67 16.89 6.30 -3.77
CA SER A 67 18.04 6.64 -4.59
C SER A 67 17.98 5.83 -5.90
N SER A 68 18.58 6.34 -6.97
CA SER A 68 18.64 5.68 -8.30
C SER A 68 19.34 4.31 -8.29
N LYS A 69 19.89 3.88 -7.14
CA LYS A 69 20.38 2.54 -6.85
C LYS A 69 19.59 1.97 -5.67
N PRO A 70 18.50 1.22 -5.90
CA PRO A 70 17.73 0.64 -4.81
C PRO A 70 18.59 -0.39 -4.06
N GLU A 71 18.73 -0.21 -2.75
CA GLU A 71 19.41 -1.16 -1.86
C GLU A 71 18.50 -2.34 -1.50
N ALA A 72 17.19 -2.22 -1.79
CA ALA A 72 16.19 -3.23 -1.53
C ALA A 72 15.05 -3.21 -2.59
N PRO A 73 14.39 -4.36 -2.85
CA PRO A 73 13.22 -4.42 -3.73
C PRO A 73 12.07 -3.53 -3.24
N GLY A 74 11.34 -2.91 -4.17
CA GLY A 74 10.16 -2.09 -3.86
C GLY A 74 10.49 -0.66 -3.37
N MET A 75 11.72 -0.17 -3.62
CA MET A 75 12.11 1.22 -3.34
C MET A 75 11.81 2.19 -4.51
N LEU A 76 11.37 1.70 -5.67
CA LEU A 76 10.99 2.53 -6.82
C LEU A 76 9.51 2.91 -6.77
N GLU A 77 9.19 4.15 -7.16
CA GLU A 77 7.83 4.74 -7.10
C GLU A 77 6.81 3.95 -7.93
N LYS A 78 7.15 3.60 -9.18
CA LYS A 78 6.23 2.89 -10.10
C LYS A 78 5.90 1.45 -9.72
N HIS A 79 6.51 0.87 -8.68
CA HIS A 79 6.26 -0.53 -8.33
C HIS A 79 4.84 -0.76 -7.80
N TYR A 80 4.21 0.28 -7.24
CA TYR A 80 2.93 0.18 -6.54
C TYR A 80 1.78 0.90 -7.24
N ALA A 81 2.07 1.79 -8.18
CA ALA A 81 1.08 2.63 -8.83
C ALA A 81 0.09 1.81 -9.68
N PRO A 82 -1.23 2.02 -9.55
CA PRO A 82 -2.22 1.59 -10.53
C PRO A 82 -2.03 2.35 -11.86
N THR A 83 -2.69 1.87 -12.92
CA THR A 83 -2.76 2.56 -14.21
C THR A 83 -3.63 3.80 -14.12
N THR A 84 -4.76 3.67 -13.43
CA THR A 84 -5.66 4.75 -13.04
C THR A 84 -4.92 5.69 -12.10
N LYS A 85 -5.05 7.01 -12.31
CA LYS A 85 -4.35 7.98 -11.50
C LYS A 85 -4.76 7.84 -10.03
N LEU A 86 -3.80 7.68 -9.13
CA LEU A 86 -4.01 7.70 -7.68
C LEU A 86 -3.52 9.04 -7.11
N GLU A 87 -4.33 9.70 -6.30
CA GLU A 87 -3.93 10.92 -5.58
C GLU A 87 -4.33 10.84 -4.09
N ILE A 88 -3.51 11.45 -3.24
CA ILE A 88 -3.91 11.73 -1.86
C ILE A 88 -4.93 12.86 -1.89
N TYR A 89 -6.06 12.68 -1.21
CA TYR A 89 -7.12 13.66 -1.13
C TYR A 89 -6.64 14.94 -0.43
N ASP A 90 -6.87 16.08 -1.07
CA ASP A 90 -6.61 17.43 -0.57
C ASP A 90 -7.92 18.21 -0.52
N ASN A 91 -8.33 18.63 0.68
CA ASN A 91 -9.58 19.36 0.89
C ASN A 91 -9.60 20.76 0.24
N ASN A 92 -8.46 21.28 -0.21
CA ASN A 92 -8.36 22.57 -0.90
C ASN A 92 -8.46 22.45 -2.42
N LYS A 93 -8.54 21.22 -2.95
CA LYS A 93 -8.63 20.93 -4.38
C LYS A 93 -10.06 20.51 -4.72
N GLU A 94 -10.59 21.05 -5.81
CA GLU A 94 -11.85 20.58 -6.38
C GLU A 94 -11.62 19.33 -7.23
N TYR A 95 -12.44 18.32 -7.01
CA TYR A 95 -12.43 17.08 -7.79
C TYR A 95 -13.74 16.92 -8.53
N SER A 96 -13.67 16.48 -9.79
CA SER A 96 -14.83 16.20 -10.63
C SER A 96 -14.53 15.02 -11.55
N GLY A 97 -15.59 14.38 -12.07
CA GLY A 97 -15.47 13.19 -12.92
C GLY A 97 -15.91 11.91 -12.22
N ASN A 98 -15.55 10.77 -12.79
CA ASN A 98 -15.81 9.44 -12.27
C ASN A 98 -14.73 9.05 -11.24
N ILE A 99 -14.99 9.32 -9.96
CA ILE A 99 -13.99 9.20 -8.90
C ILE A 99 -14.30 8.01 -8.00
N ALA A 100 -13.31 7.16 -7.78
CA ALA A 100 -13.32 6.17 -6.72
C ALA A 100 -12.56 6.68 -5.49
N PHE A 101 -12.98 6.27 -4.29
CA PHE A 101 -12.29 6.60 -3.05
C PHE A 101 -11.93 5.35 -2.26
N ILE A 102 -10.68 5.27 -1.79
CA ILE A 102 -10.20 4.26 -0.85
C ILE A 102 -10.30 4.85 0.57
N ALA A 103 -11.18 4.27 1.38
CA ALA A 103 -11.45 4.69 2.75
C ALA A 103 -10.76 3.80 3.79
N PHE A 104 -10.69 4.31 5.02
CA PHE A 104 -10.30 3.56 6.21
C PHE A 104 -11.15 4.05 7.38
N GLY A 105 -11.92 3.16 7.99
CA GLY A 105 -12.96 3.53 8.95
C GLY A 105 -14.00 4.46 8.33
N ASP A 106 -14.48 5.42 9.12
CA ASP A 106 -15.47 6.42 8.68
C ASP A 106 -14.86 7.60 7.89
N ASN A 107 -13.59 7.51 7.48
CA ASN A 107 -12.87 8.62 6.85
C ASN A 107 -13.15 8.73 5.35
N THR A 108 -14.38 9.05 4.98
CA THR A 108 -14.78 9.35 3.59
C THR A 108 -15.03 10.85 3.41
N PRO A 109 -14.46 11.49 2.37
CA PRO A 109 -14.65 12.91 2.15
C PRO A 109 -16.08 13.23 1.71
N ASN A 110 -16.57 14.40 2.10
CA ASN A 110 -17.89 14.89 1.68
C ASN A 110 -17.83 15.52 0.28
N ILE A 111 -17.53 14.69 -0.73
CA ILE A 111 -17.53 15.05 -2.15
C ILE A 111 -18.35 14.03 -2.95
N LYS A 112 -18.66 14.34 -4.21
CA LYS A 112 -19.33 13.38 -5.08
C LYS A 112 -18.36 12.26 -5.47
N LEU A 113 -18.67 11.04 -5.04
CA LEU A 113 -17.90 9.83 -5.33
C LEU A 113 -18.77 8.86 -6.12
N SER A 114 -18.18 8.20 -7.12
CA SER A 114 -18.84 7.15 -7.91
C SER A 114 -18.75 5.79 -7.23
N SER A 115 -17.67 5.55 -6.48
CA SER A 115 -17.45 4.32 -5.73
C SER A 115 -16.62 4.60 -4.49
N VAL A 116 -16.86 3.84 -3.42
CA VAL A 116 -16.05 3.85 -2.20
C VAL A 116 -15.70 2.41 -1.86
N VAL A 117 -14.41 2.15 -1.67
CA VAL A 117 -13.89 0.87 -1.17
C VAL A 117 -13.24 1.13 0.18
N ASN A 118 -13.77 0.51 1.23
CA ASN A 118 -13.18 0.63 2.56
C ASN A 118 -12.13 -0.46 2.77
N LEU A 119 -10.93 -0.09 3.18
CA LEU A 119 -9.87 -1.04 3.50
C LEU A 119 -10.17 -1.80 4.80
N SER A 120 -10.85 -1.16 5.75
CA SER A 120 -11.36 -1.77 6.97
C SER A 120 -12.38 -0.82 7.62
N GLU A 121 -13.63 -1.25 7.70
CA GLU A 121 -14.72 -0.46 8.29
C GLU A 121 -14.51 -0.25 9.81
N ASP A 122 -13.99 -1.26 10.50
CA ASP A 122 -13.70 -1.21 11.94
C ASP A 122 -12.35 -0.54 12.26
N SER A 123 -11.68 0.06 11.26
CA SER A 123 -10.35 0.66 11.39
C SER A 123 -9.27 -0.31 11.89
N ASP A 124 -9.36 -1.58 11.49
CA ASP A 124 -8.32 -2.59 11.74
C ASP A 124 -7.15 -2.39 10.76
N TYR A 125 -5.97 -2.13 11.31
CA TYR A 125 -4.78 -1.84 10.53
C TYR A 125 -4.29 -3.06 9.74
N ILE A 126 -4.43 -4.28 10.27
CA ILE A 126 -3.99 -5.50 9.61
C ILE A 126 -4.91 -5.80 8.43
N GLU A 127 -6.22 -5.76 8.65
CA GLU A 127 -7.23 -5.90 7.58
C GLU A 127 -7.00 -4.85 6.48
N ALA A 128 -6.73 -3.60 6.86
CA ALA A 128 -6.43 -2.57 5.87
C ALA A 128 -5.21 -2.91 5.00
N GLY A 129 -4.18 -3.52 5.59
CA GLY A 129 -3.02 -4.04 4.87
C GLY A 129 -3.39 -5.21 3.94
N GLU A 130 -4.21 -6.15 4.41
CA GLU A 130 -4.72 -7.30 3.63
C GLU A 130 -5.48 -6.86 2.39
N ASN A 131 -6.29 -5.81 2.52
CA ASN A 131 -7.19 -5.33 1.49
C ASN A 131 -6.54 -4.33 0.52
N LEU A 132 -5.48 -3.62 0.90
CA LEU A 132 -4.90 -2.50 0.14
C LEU A 132 -4.68 -2.79 -1.35
N TYR A 133 -3.88 -3.80 -1.69
CA TYR A 133 -3.58 -4.08 -3.10
C TYR A 133 -4.74 -4.74 -3.84
N SER A 134 -5.64 -5.44 -3.13
CA SER A 134 -6.85 -5.98 -3.75
C SER A 134 -7.77 -4.83 -4.17
N ALA A 135 -8.01 -3.88 -3.27
CA ALA A 135 -8.80 -2.68 -3.54
C ALA A 135 -8.23 -1.86 -4.70
N LEU A 136 -6.91 -1.61 -4.69
CA LEU A 136 -6.24 -0.91 -5.80
C LEU A 136 -6.38 -1.67 -7.12
N ARG A 137 -6.24 -3.00 -7.14
CA ARG A 137 -6.44 -3.84 -8.35
C ARG A 137 -7.85 -3.80 -8.86
N ASP A 138 -8.82 -3.95 -7.99
CA ASP A 138 -10.22 -3.98 -8.36
C ASP A 138 -10.66 -2.63 -8.93
N LEU A 139 -10.23 -1.52 -8.31
CA LEU A 139 -10.47 -0.18 -8.84
C LEU A 139 -9.72 0.10 -10.14
N ASP A 140 -8.51 -0.44 -10.32
CA ASP A 140 -7.71 -0.23 -11.54
C ASP A 140 -8.24 -1.01 -12.77
N LYS A 141 -9.11 -2.00 -12.53
CA LYS A 141 -9.84 -2.72 -13.60
C LYS A 141 -11.09 -1.97 -14.06
N GLU A 142 -11.54 -1.01 -13.27
CA GLU A 142 -12.70 -0.18 -13.54
C GLU A 142 -12.29 1.10 -14.29
N ASN A 143 -13.21 1.68 -15.06
CA ASN A 143 -12.94 2.88 -15.86
C ASN A 143 -13.13 4.17 -15.03
N PHE A 144 -12.44 4.30 -13.90
CA PHE A 144 -12.41 5.55 -13.13
C PHE A 144 -11.44 6.56 -13.73
N ASP A 145 -11.77 7.85 -13.62
CA ASP A 145 -10.87 8.94 -14.02
C ASP A 145 -9.76 9.16 -12.99
N LEU A 146 -10.07 8.88 -11.72
CA LEU A 146 -9.22 9.15 -10.57
C LEU A 146 -9.59 8.23 -9.40
N ILE A 147 -8.57 7.70 -8.74
CA ILE A 147 -8.67 7.07 -7.42
C ILE A 147 -8.14 8.07 -6.39
N LEU A 148 -8.94 8.35 -5.38
CA LEU A 148 -8.56 9.18 -4.24
C LEU A 148 -8.39 8.31 -3.00
N THR A 149 -7.50 8.71 -2.11
CA THR A 149 -7.32 8.06 -0.80
C THR A 149 -6.89 9.10 0.23
N SER A 150 -7.12 8.79 1.51
CA SER A 150 -6.51 9.54 2.62
C SER A 150 -5.37 8.74 3.22
N TYR A 151 -4.44 9.42 3.90
CA TYR A 151 -3.53 8.72 4.81
C TYR A 151 -4.32 8.15 5.99
N ILE A 152 -3.88 6.98 6.46
CA ILE A 152 -4.41 6.39 7.69
C ILE A 152 -3.51 6.78 8.87
N PRO A 153 -3.97 6.66 10.13
CA PRO A 153 -3.14 6.97 11.29
C PRO A 153 -1.83 6.17 11.28
N GLU A 154 -0.72 6.78 11.68
CA GLU A 154 0.62 6.16 11.70
C GLU A 154 0.83 5.23 12.91
N ILE A 155 -0.14 4.36 13.17
CA ILE A 155 -0.16 3.37 14.25
C ILE A 155 0.01 1.98 13.64
N SER A 156 0.72 1.08 14.32
CA SER A 156 0.94 -0.29 13.83
C SER A 156 1.53 -0.28 12.40
N ILE A 157 0.96 -1.05 11.47
CA ILE A 157 1.39 -1.07 10.07
C ILE A 157 0.92 0.14 9.25
N GLY A 158 0.25 1.11 9.85
CA GLY A 158 -0.25 2.30 9.16
C GLY A 158 0.85 3.12 8.47
N GLN A 159 2.03 3.19 9.09
CA GLN A 159 3.21 3.79 8.46
C GLN A 159 3.65 3.07 7.18
N ALA A 160 3.51 1.74 7.13
CA ALA A 160 3.86 0.93 5.97
C ALA A 160 2.83 1.09 4.86
N ILE A 161 1.54 1.15 5.20
CA ILE A 161 0.43 1.42 4.27
C ILE A 161 0.60 2.82 3.65
N ASN A 162 0.81 3.86 4.46
CA ASN A 162 1.03 5.22 3.97
C ASN A 162 2.26 5.35 3.07
N ASP A 163 3.34 4.59 3.35
CA ASP A 163 4.51 4.52 2.45
C ASP A 163 4.13 3.96 1.06
N LYS A 164 3.28 2.93 0.99
CA LYS A 164 2.80 2.38 -0.30
C LYS A 164 1.87 3.35 -1.02
N LEU A 165 0.91 3.95 -0.31
CA LEU A 165 0.00 4.95 -0.88
C LEU A 165 0.77 6.14 -1.45
N LYS A 166 1.71 6.70 -0.68
CA LYS A 166 2.54 7.82 -1.12
C LYS A 166 3.37 7.51 -2.37
N ARG A 167 3.92 6.29 -2.46
CA ARG A 167 4.69 5.85 -3.64
C ARG A 167 3.79 5.57 -4.85
N ALA A 168 2.60 5.05 -4.62
CA ALA A 168 1.62 4.79 -5.66
C ALA A 168 0.99 6.07 -6.22
N SER A 169 0.96 7.16 -5.44
CA SER A 169 0.42 8.47 -5.83
C SER A 169 1.47 9.47 -6.35
N ALA A 170 2.74 9.06 -6.46
CA ALA A 170 3.84 9.89 -6.95
C ALA A 170 3.96 9.78 -8.49
#